data_AF-A0A849GYA0-F1
#
_entry.id   AF-A0A849GYA0-F1
#
_cell.length_a   1.000
_cell.length_b   1.000
_cell.length_c   1.000
_cell.angle_alpha   90.00
_cell.angle_beta   90.00
_cell.angle_gamma   90.00
#
_symmetry.space_group_name_H-M   'P 1'
#
loop_
_entity.id
_entity.type
_entity.pdbx_description
1 polymer ?
#
loop_
_entity_poly.entity_id
_entity_poly.type
_entity_poly.pdbx_seq_one_letter_code
_entity_poly.pdbx_strand_id
1 'polypeptide(L)'
;GTIGEGASSGDLRMSSYDFPYLTDGLKLVIVGLGIFAIPEIVSLLRQDRAISEEPQLGGGWLDGVRDWFANIWLSVRCSIIGVIVGVIPGLGGSVVDWIAYGHAVQTTKDKSNFGSGEVRGVIGPESSNNAKEGGGLVPTLLFGIPGSGSMAIFIGAIALLGSGQIEVGPAMLKNNLDITYSIVWLLALANVVGTVICIAASGGIAKLTTIRFALLAPFLFMIISFAAFQSGQNLMDLVALFAIGFLGLLMRRFDWSRPAFLIGFVLSGPAETYANQAVQIASSRFRKSFGEGIEYLFTPIVIVLIVITIFSVVLGLRQAKNIMAEGDVKSGSKRAPFVFMLAVTAYIAYAFYDAASIPSFSRDRVFPMFVAGVCLLGCAVLIARMILKPETDTIFADREFDGDDATATHGLWPTLGWFAFLLVLTSLLGFILALGIFLFAFLKVRAGLGTAFAAAYTAAGIAFMLGMAWLLNRDFPPGLLQEYADLPWPFT
;
A
#
# COMPACT_ATOMS: atom_id res chain seq x y z
N GLY A 1 -9.28 7.16 -7.81
CA GLY A 1 -10.08 8.29 -8.31
C GLY A 1 -10.03 8.35 -9.83
N THR A 2 -8.94 8.84 -10.42
CA THR A 2 -8.86 9.04 -11.89
C THR A 2 -8.38 7.82 -12.69
N ILE A 3 -8.09 6.68 -12.04
CA ILE A 3 -7.67 5.45 -12.71
C ILE A 3 -8.70 4.39 -12.37
N GLY A 4 -9.12 3.61 -13.38
CA GLY A 4 -10.08 2.53 -13.21
C GLY A 4 -11.47 2.86 -13.75
N GLU A 5 -12.32 1.86 -13.72
CA GLU A 5 -13.75 1.98 -13.95
C GLU A 5 -14.41 2.79 -12.83
N GLY A 6 -15.34 3.68 -13.22
CA GLY A 6 -16.07 4.51 -12.29
C GLY A 6 -17.10 3.76 -11.46
N ALA A 7 -17.12 4.03 -10.16
CA ALA A 7 -17.94 3.29 -9.20
C ALA A 7 -19.46 3.49 -9.39
N SER A 8 -19.92 4.52 -10.10
CA SER A 8 -21.35 4.81 -10.26
C SER A 8 -21.92 4.44 -11.62
N SER A 9 -21.21 4.69 -12.71
CA SER A 9 -21.72 4.52 -14.08
C SER A 9 -20.90 3.56 -14.93
N GLY A 10 -19.74 3.11 -14.44
CA GLY A 10 -18.83 2.26 -15.19
C GLY A 10 -17.98 3.01 -16.22
N ASP A 11 -17.82 4.33 -16.09
CA ASP A 11 -17.03 5.09 -17.07
C ASP A 11 -15.53 4.80 -16.90
N LEU A 12 -14.86 4.51 -18.01
CA LEU A 12 -13.41 4.30 -18.06
C LEU A 12 -12.66 5.61 -17.81
N ARG A 13 -11.64 5.58 -16.96
CA ARG A 13 -10.77 6.72 -16.64
C ARG A 13 -9.32 6.34 -16.83
N MET A 14 -8.56 7.19 -17.54
CA MET A 14 -7.16 6.95 -17.90
C MET A 14 -6.93 5.56 -18.55
N SER A 15 -7.97 4.98 -19.16
CA SER A 15 -7.97 3.66 -19.79
C SER A 15 -8.77 3.72 -21.08
N SER A 16 -8.37 2.92 -22.06
CA SER A 16 -9.10 2.72 -23.31
C SER A 16 -9.30 1.23 -23.54
N TYR A 17 -10.25 0.88 -24.41
CA TYR A 17 -10.47 -0.51 -24.82
C TYR A 17 -9.22 -1.13 -25.47
N ASP A 18 -8.35 -0.32 -26.09
CA ASP A 18 -7.08 -0.78 -26.66
C ASP A 18 -6.01 -1.09 -25.60
N PHE A 19 -6.09 -0.44 -24.43
CA PHE A 19 -5.17 -0.62 -23.31
C PHE A 19 -5.95 -0.80 -21.99
N PRO A 20 -6.55 -2.00 -21.78
CA PRO A 20 -7.49 -2.24 -20.70
C PRO A 20 -6.83 -2.41 -19.34
N TYR A 21 -5.49 -2.42 -19.24
CA TYR A 21 -4.78 -2.70 -17.99
C TYR A 21 -5.23 -1.79 -16.83
N LEU A 22 -5.49 -0.51 -17.12
CA LEU A 22 -5.91 0.46 -16.12
C LEU A 22 -7.42 0.42 -15.83
N THR A 23 -8.21 -0.40 -16.51
CA THR A 23 -9.67 -0.54 -16.29
C THR A 23 -9.98 -1.06 -14.89
N ASP A 24 -9.25 -2.06 -14.41
CA ASP A 24 -9.43 -2.60 -13.04
C ASP A 24 -8.79 -1.69 -11.96
N GLY A 25 -8.14 -0.61 -12.37
CA GLY A 25 -7.33 0.23 -11.49
C GLY A 25 -6.01 -0.41 -11.07
N LEU A 26 -5.19 0.36 -10.37
CA LEU A 26 -3.94 -0.15 -9.80
C LEU A 26 -4.25 -1.00 -8.57
N LYS A 27 -3.59 -2.14 -8.44
CA LYS A 27 -3.81 -3.03 -7.29
C LYS A 27 -3.04 -2.53 -6.07
N LEU A 28 -3.68 -2.59 -4.90
CA LEU A 28 -3.09 -2.10 -3.64
C LEU A 28 -1.74 -2.76 -3.34
N VAL A 29 -1.61 -4.05 -3.63
CA VAL A 29 -0.35 -4.80 -3.44
C VAL A 29 0.78 -4.16 -4.26
N ILE A 30 0.51 -3.83 -5.53
CA ILE A 30 1.50 -3.21 -6.43
C ILE A 30 1.88 -1.81 -5.92
N VAL A 31 0.88 -1.00 -5.53
CA VAL A 31 1.10 0.36 -5.03
C VAL A 31 1.90 0.35 -3.72
N GLY A 32 1.52 -0.53 -2.78
CA GLY A 32 2.18 -0.67 -1.49
C GLY A 32 3.63 -1.15 -1.62
N LEU A 33 3.85 -2.21 -2.40
CA LEU A 33 5.21 -2.73 -2.68
C LEU A 33 6.06 -1.70 -3.43
N GLY A 34 5.48 -1.00 -4.41
CA GLY A 34 6.16 0.06 -5.13
C GLY A 34 6.59 1.20 -4.19
N ILE A 35 5.65 1.81 -3.48
CA ILE A 35 5.93 3.03 -2.73
C ILE A 35 6.81 2.82 -1.49
N PHE A 36 6.78 1.63 -0.87
CA PHE A 36 7.54 1.34 0.35
C PHE A 36 8.73 0.41 0.12
N ALA A 37 8.54 -0.73 -0.54
CA ALA A 37 9.59 -1.74 -0.63
C ALA A 37 10.71 -1.31 -1.58
N ILE A 38 10.38 -0.79 -2.77
CA ILE A 38 11.41 -0.40 -3.75
C ILE A 38 12.34 0.71 -3.21
N PRO A 39 11.85 1.84 -2.67
CA PRO A 39 12.73 2.89 -2.16
C PRO A 39 13.59 2.43 -0.99
N GLU A 40 13.09 1.50 -0.17
CA GLU A 40 13.84 0.96 0.97
C GLU A 40 14.95 0.02 0.52
N ILE A 41 14.65 -0.89 -0.40
CA ILE A 41 15.66 -1.79 -0.94
C ILE A 41 16.72 -1.01 -1.72
N VAL A 42 16.32 0.01 -2.49
CA VAL A 42 17.29 0.85 -3.21
C VAL A 42 18.21 1.59 -2.22
N SER A 43 17.67 2.23 -1.17
CA SER A 43 18.51 2.97 -0.21
C SER A 43 19.47 2.05 0.56
N LEU A 44 18.98 0.92 1.09
CA LEU A 44 19.83 -0.05 1.79
C LEU A 44 20.89 -0.67 0.86
N LEU A 45 20.53 -0.95 -0.39
CA LEU A 45 21.46 -1.48 -1.40
C LEU A 45 22.52 -0.45 -1.83
N ARG A 46 22.22 0.84 -1.72
CA ARG A 46 23.20 1.91 -1.97
C ARG A 46 24.23 2.02 -0.85
N GLN A 47 23.84 1.73 0.40
CA GLN A 47 24.76 1.73 1.54
C GLN A 47 25.68 0.51 1.53
N ASP A 48 25.16 -0.65 1.10
CA ASP A 48 25.88 -1.93 0.96
C ASP A 48 26.51 -2.43 2.28
N ARG A 49 25.78 -2.26 3.39
CA ARG A 49 26.14 -2.76 4.72
C ARG A 49 25.08 -3.75 5.22
N ALA A 50 25.38 -4.47 6.31
CA ALA A 50 24.34 -5.15 7.06
C ALA A 50 23.43 -4.10 7.73
N ILE A 51 22.14 -4.42 7.90
CA ILE A 51 21.18 -3.50 8.53
C ILE A 51 21.49 -3.38 10.03
N SER A 52 22.00 -4.45 10.64
CA SER A 52 22.46 -4.47 12.03
C SER A 52 23.96 -4.76 12.09
N GLU A 53 24.72 -3.88 12.76
CA GLU A 53 26.17 -4.06 13.03
C GLU A 53 26.42 -4.86 14.32
N GLU A 54 25.41 -5.05 15.18
CA GLU A 54 25.53 -5.81 16.43
C GLU A 54 24.99 -7.24 16.29
N PRO A 55 25.79 -8.29 16.59
CA PRO A 55 25.37 -9.69 16.44
C PRO A 55 24.37 -10.18 17.50
N GLN A 56 23.94 -9.36 18.46
CA GLN A 56 23.09 -9.82 19.57
C GLN A 56 21.62 -9.93 19.15
N LEU A 57 21.36 -10.85 18.21
CA LEU A 57 20.01 -11.32 17.91
C LEU A 57 19.80 -12.66 18.63
N GLY A 58 19.06 -12.64 19.73
CA GLY A 58 18.75 -13.86 20.47
C GLY A 58 18.03 -13.72 21.82
N GLY A 59 17.71 -12.50 22.27
CA GLY A 59 16.98 -12.26 23.51
C GLY A 59 15.89 -11.21 23.32
N GLY A 60 14.87 -11.22 24.17
CA GLY A 60 13.86 -10.15 24.21
C GLY A 60 12.43 -10.56 23.86
N TRP A 61 12.10 -11.85 23.64
CA TRP A 61 10.69 -12.26 23.53
C TRP A 61 9.89 -11.93 24.79
N LEU A 62 10.49 -12.21 25.95
CA LEU A 62 9.92 -11.82 27.25
C LEU A 62 9.79 -10.31 27.38
N ASP A 63 10.74 -9.54 26.83
CA ASP A 63 10.70 -8.08 26.84
C ASP A 63 9.59 -7.56 25.91
N GLY A 64 9.42 -8.11 24.70
CA GLY A 64 8.32 -7.75 23.80
C GLY A 64 6.94 -8.10 24.39
N VAL A 65 6.81 -9.24 25.06
CA VAL A 65 5.60 -9.60 25.81
C VAL A 65 5.37 -8.62 26.96
N ARG A 66 6.43 -8.26 27.70
CA ARG A 66 6.37 -7.28 28.78
C ARG A 66 5.99 -5.88 28.29
N ASP A 67 6.52 -5.46 27.15
CA ASP A 67 6.20 -4.18 26.50
C ASP A 67 4.75 -4.15 26.06
N TRP A 68 4.23 -5.27 25.55
CA TRP A 68 2.81 -5.40 25.25
C TRP A 68 1.95 -5.26 26.51
N PHE A 69 2.27 -5.97 27.59
CA PHE A 69 1.55 -5.84 28.86
C PHE A 69 1.63 -4.43 29.45
N ALA A 70 2.78 -3.76 29.34
CA ALA A 70 2.97 -2.38 29.77
C ALA A 70 2.10 -1.40 28.98
N ASN A 71 1.76 -1.72 27.73
CA ASN A 71 0.94 -0.91 26.83
C ASN A 71 -0.43 -1.54 26.53
N ILE A 72 -0.93 -2.41 27.42
CA ILE A 72 -2.18 -3.16 27.19
C ILE A 72 -3.38 -2.25 26.90
N TRP A 73 -3.46 -1.08 27.55
CA TRP A 73 -4.53 -0.12 27.30
C TRP A 73 -4.48 0.51 25.91
N LEU A 74 -3.28 0.70 25.35
CA LEU A 74 -3.14 1.13 23.96
C LEU A 74 -3.62 0.01 23.03
N SER A 75 -3.18 -1.23 23.27
CA SER A 75 -3.61 -2.40 22.50
C SER A 75 -5.13 -2.56 22.52
N VAL A 76 -5.78 -2.44 23.68
CA VAL A 76 -7.25 -2.53 23.80
C VAL A 76 -7.95 -1.40 23.03
N ARG A 77 -7.51 -0.14 23.18
CA ARG A 77 -8.10 0.99 22.44
C ARG A 77 -7.96 0.83 20.93
N CYS A 78 -6.77 0.46 20.45
CA CYS A 78 -6.53 0.20 19.04
C CYS A 78 -7.29 -1.03 18.53
N SER A 79 -7.47 -2.07 19.34
CA SER A 79 -8.31 -3.23 19.01
C SER A 79 -9.78 -2.83 18.85
N ILE A 80 -10.31 -1.97 19.72
CA ILE A 80 -11.68 -1.44 19.61
C ILE A 80 -11.84 -0.62 18.32
N ILE A 81 -10.87 0.24 18.00
CA ILE A 81 -10.83 0.94 16.71
C ILE A 81 -10.85 -0.08 15.57
N GLY A 82 -10.02 -1.12 15.67
CA GLY A 82 -9.99 -2.27 14.76
C GLY A 82 -11.36 -2.87 14.49
N VAL A 83 -12.05 -3.29 15.56
CA VAL A 83 -13.38 -3.88 15.48
C VAL A 83 -14.39 -2.91 14.88
N ILE A 84 -14.44 -1.66 15.33
CA ILE A 84 -15.41 -0.66 14.84
C ILE A 84 -15.21 -0.42 13.34
N VAL A 85 -13.97 -0.21 12.91
CA VAL A 85 -13.65 -0.01 11.48
C VAL A 85 -13.96 -1.27 10.68
N GLY A 86 -13.66 -2.46 11.22
CA GLY A 86 -13.98 -3.74 10.60
C GLY A 86 -15.48 -3.98 10.39
N VAL A 87 -16.32 -3.51 11.32
CA VAL A 87 -17.79 -3.61 11.21
C VAL A 87 -18.34 -2.74 10.06
N ILE A 88 -17.65 -1.67 9.69
CA ILE A 88 -18.09 -0.78 8.63
C ILE A 88 -17.73 -1.39 7.26
N PRO A 89 -18.71 -1.78 6.43
CA PRO A 89 -18.44 -2.42 5.15
C PRO A 89 -17.71 -1.46 4.20
N GLY A 90 -16.70 -1.97 3.50
CA GLY A 90 -16.06 -1.24 2.40
C GLY A 90 -15.04 -0.17 2.82
N LEU A 91 -14.81 0.10 4.11
CA LEU A 91 -13.75 1.03 4.54
C LEU A 91 -12.33 0.51 4.29
N GLY A 92 -12.18 -0.79 3.97
CA GLY A 92 -10.89 -1.42 3.69
C GLY A 92 -10.06 -1.64 4.96
N GLY A 93 -9.38 -2.79 5.04
CA GLY A 93 -8.55 -3.10 6.21
C GLY A 93 -7.34 -2.22 6.38
N SER A 94 -6.72 -1.82 5.28
CA SER A 94 -5.45 -1.10 5.26
C SER A 94 -5.53 0.32 5.83
N VAL A 95 -6.71 0.90 6.01
CA VAL A 95 -6.87 2.21 6.65
C VAL A 95 -6.75 2.11 8.18
N VAL A 96 -7.10 0.96 8.75
CA VAL A 96 -7.21 0.78 10.20
C VAL A 96 -5.87 0.96 10.90
N ASP A 97 -4.80 0.46 10.29
CA ASP A 97 -3.44 0.53 10.81
C ASP A 97 -2.97 1.98 10.94
N TRP A 98 -3.32 2.82 9.95
CA TRP A 98 -2.97 4.24 9.97
C TRP A 98 -3.81 5.03 10.99
N ILE A 99 -5.09 4.71 11.13
CA ILE A 99 -5.93 5.31 12.18
C ILE A 99 -5.38 4.94 13.55
N ALA A 100 -5.02 3.68 13.76
CA ALA A 100 -4.45 3.19 15.01
C ALA A 100 -3.06 3.78 15.28
N TYR A 101 -2.21 3.91 14.26
CA TYR A 101 -0.92 4.60 14.38
C TYR A 101 -1.10 6.06 14.78
N GLY A 102 -1.98 6.78 14.08
CA GLY A 102 -2.33 8.16 14.41
C GLY A 102 -2.87 8.30 15.82
N HIS A 103 -3.72 7.37 16.26
CA HIS A 103 -4.21 7.32 17.64
C HIS A 103 -3.08 7.07 18.64
N ALA A 104 -2.15 6.15 18.36
CA ALA A 104 -1.00 5.88 19.21
C ALA A 104 -0.10 7.10 19.36
N VAL A 105 0.21 7.80 18.27
CA VAL A 105 0.99 9.05 18.28
C VAL A 105 0.27 10.15 19.08
N GLN A 106 -1.04 10.31 18.90
CA GLN A 106 -1.81 11.38 19.56
C GLN A 106 -2.01 11.15 21.05
N THR A 107 -2.16 9.89 21.47
CA THR A 107 -2.37 9.54 22.88
C THR A 107 -1.08 9.44 23.68
N THR A 108 0.08 9.41 23.01
CA THR A 108 1.38 9.36 23.67
C THR A 108 1.90 10.77 23.97
N LYS A 109 2.40 10.97 25.20
CA LYS A 109 2.96 12.25 25.65
C LYS A 109 4.28 12.59 24.96
N ASP A 110 5.18 11.61 24.87
CA ASP A 110 6.46 11.73 24.16
C ASP A 110 6.33 11.14 22.75
N LYS A 111 6.64 11.95 21.74
CA LYS A 111 6.50 11.59 20.33
C LYS A 111 7.84 11.43 19.63
N SER A 112 8.94 11.67 20.33
CA SER A 112 10.29 11.78 19.74
C SER A 112 10.76 10.49 19.06
N ASN A 113 10.32 9.33 19.57
CA ASN A 113 10.77 8.02 19.07
C ASN A 113 9.85 7.40 17.99
N PHE A 114 8.69 8.02 17.68
CA PHE A 114 7.82 7.50 16.62
C PHE A 114 8.50 7.63 15.26
N GLY A 115 8.53 6.54 14.49
CA GLY A 115 9.32 6.44 13.25
C GLY A 115 10.75 5.93 13.45
N SER A 116 11.25 5.90 14.69
CA SER A 116 12.60 5.45 15.05
C SER A 116 12.61 4.14 15.84
N GLY A 117 11.55 3.33 15.70
CA GLY A 117 11.42 2.03 16.38
C GLY A 117 10.63 2.05 17.70
N GLU A 118 9.85 3.10 17.97
CA GLU A 118 8.93 3.13 19.13
C GLU A 118 7.94 1.94 19.12
N VAL A 119 7.97 1.13 20.20
CA VAL A 119 7.18 -0.11 20.33
C VAL A 119 5.67 0.16 20.27
N ARG A 120 5.22 1.31 20.79
CA ARG A 120 3.81 1.73 20.71
C ARG A 120 3.33 1.94 19.27
N GLY A 121 4.25 2.33 18.38
CA GLY A 121 4.02 2.46 16.95
C GLY A 121 3.78 1.13 16.24
N VAL A 122 4.13 0.00 16.87
CA VAL A 122 3.87 -1.36 16.38
C VAL A 122 2.65 -1.97 17.08
N ILE A 123 2.61 -1.90 18.42
CA ILE A 123 1.51 -2.49 19.22
C ILE A 123 0.15 -1.96 18.78
N GLY A 124 0.02 -0.64 18.57
CA GLY A 124 -1.25 -0.03 18.18
C GLY A 124 -1.78 -0.57 16.84
N PRO A 125 -1.07 -0.36 15.73
CA PRO A 125 -1.47 -0.86 14.42
C PRO A 125 -1.70 -2.37 14.39
N GLU A 126 -0.77 -3.18 14.89
CA GLU A 126 -0.90 -4.65 14.85
C GLU A 126 -2.09 -5.16 15.67
N SER A 127 -2.40 -4.51 16.81
CA SER A 127 -3.60 -4.85 17.59
C SER A 127 -4.87 -4.53 16.81
N SER A 128 -4.90 -3.39 16.11
CA SER A 128 -6.04 -2.98 15.30
C SER A 128 -6.25 -3.86 14.07
N ASN A 129 -5.15 -4.24 13.39
CA ASN A 129 -5.16 -5.10 12.22
C ASN A 129 -5.79 -6.45 12.54
N ASN A 130 -5.31 -7.12 13.59
CA ASN A 130 -5.81 -8.42 14.01
C ASN A 130 -7.26 -8.35 14.53
N ALA A 131 -7.62 -7.31 15.27
CA ALA A 131 -8.98 -7.14 15.79
C ALA A 131 -10.00 -6.81 14.69
N LYS A 132 -9.57 -6.12 13.63
CA LYS A 132 -10.40 -5.74 12.49
C LYS A 132 -10.92 -6.95 11.71
N GLU A 133 -10.18 -8.05 11.62
CA GLU A 133 -10.69 -9.29 11.01
C GLU A 133 -11.90 -9.84 11.77
N GLY A 134 -11.90 -9.75 13.11
CA GLY A 134 -13.06 -10.11 13.93
C GLY A 134 -14.26 -9.18 13.72
N GLY A 135 -14.00 -7.87 13.62
CA GLY A 135 -15.05 -6.88 13.27
C GLY A 135 -15.63 -7.12 11.88
N GLY A 136 -14.79 -7.50 10.92
CA GLY A 136 -15.16 -7.79 9.53
C GLY A 136 -16.11 -8.96 9.37
N LEU A 137 -16.07 -9.94 10.28
CA LEU A 137 -17.03 -11.06 10.28
C LEU A 137 -18.46 -10.60 10.57
N VAL A 138 -18.66 -9.51 11.31
CA VAL A 138 -20.00 -9.06 11.72
C VAL A 138 -20.88 -8.76 10.51
N PRO A 139 -20.55 -7.80 9.61
CA PRO A 139 -21.38 -7.55 8.42
C PRO A 139 -21.33 -8.71 7.42
N THR A 140 -20.20 -9.41 7.34
CA THR A 140 -19.99 -10.54 6.43
C THR A 140 -20.99 -11.64 6.74
N LEU A 141 -21.07 -12.11 7.99
CA LEU A 141 -21.97 -13.19 8.40
C LEU A 141 -23.42 -12.73 8.55
N LEU A 142 -23.66 -11.53 9.11
CA LEU A 142 -25.02 -11.03 9.36
C LEU A 142 -25.75 -10.64 8.08
N PHE A 143 -25.06 -10.00 7.14
CA PHE A 143 -25.70 -9.40 5.97
C PHE A 143 -25.29 -10.07 4.65
N GLY A 144 -24.30 -10.98 4.66
CA GLY A 144 -23.71 -11.50 3.43
C GLY A 144 -22.92 -10.44 2.66
N ILE A 145 -22.60 -9.31 3.30
CA ILE A 145 -21.91 -8.18 2.68
C ILE A 145 -20.45 -8.19 3.17
N PRO A 146 -19.48 -8.48 2.29
CA PRO A 146 -18.09 -8.57 2.70
C PRO A 146 -17.55 -7.20 3.13
N GLY A 147 -16.93 -7.15 4.32
CA GLY A 147 -16.27 -5.94 4.81
C GLY A 147 -14.95 -5.61 4.11
N SER A 148 -14.32 -6.61 3.47
CA SER A 148 -13.04 -6.51 2.75
C SER A 148 -12.96 -7.55 1.62
N GLY A 149 -11.96 -7.42 0.74
CA GLY A 149 -11.69 -8.43 -0.30
C GLY A 149 -11.40 -9.82 0.28
N SER A 150 -10.68 -9.91 1.41
CA SER A 150 -10.46 -11.19 2.10
C SER A 150 -11.77 -11.83 2.58
N MET A 151 -12.72 -11.02 3.06
CA MET A 151 -14.04 -11.50 3.49
C MET A 151 -14.93 -11.92 2.33
N ALA A 152 -14.76 -11.33 1.14
CA ALA A 152 -15.45 -11.77 -0.07
C ALA A 152 -14.97 -13.18 -0.49
N ILE A 153 -13.66 -13.42 -0.46
CA ILE A 153 -13.09 -14.75 -0.70
C ILE A 153 -13.58 -15.72 0.37
N PHE A 154 -13.66 -15.29 1.64
CA PHE A 154 -14.18 -16.10 2.73
C PHE A 154 -15.66 -16.51 2.53
N ILE A 155 -16.53 -15.58 2.11
CA ILE A 155 -17.92 -15.91 1.72
C ILE A 155 -17.92 -16.95 0.60
N GLY A 156 -17.09 -16.76 -0.43
CA GLY A 156 -16.94 -17.72 -1.53
C GLY A 156 -16.47 -19.10 -1.04
N ALA A 157 -15.51 -19.14 -0.12
CA ALA A 157 -15.01 -20.36 0.47
C ALA A 157 -16.08 -21.09 1.30
N ILE A 158 -16.87 -20.37 2.10
CA ILE A 158 -18.01 -20.96 2.84
C ILE A 158 -19.04 -21.54 1.89
N ALA A 159 -19.40 -20.81 0.83
CA ALA A 159 -20.35 -21.28 -0.17
C ALA A 159 -19.87 -22.59 -0.81
N LEU A 160 -18.57 -22.73 -1.08
CA LEU A 160 -17.97 -23.97 -1.58
C LEU A 160 -17.94 -25.08 -0.52
N LEU A 161 -17.53 -24.77 0.71
CA LEU A 161 -17.38 -25.75 1.80
C LEU A 161 -18.72 -26.39 2.18
N GLY A 162 -19.80 -25.62 2.12
CA GLY A 162 -21.16 -26.08 2.39
C GLY A 162 -21.83 -26.79 1.22
N SER A 163 -21.11 -27.10 0.13
CA SER A 163 -21.69 -27.63 -1.11
C SER A 163 -22.85 -26.76 -1.64
N GLY A 164 -22.78 -25.44 -1.46
CA GLY A 164 -23.82 -24.48 -1.84
C GLY A 164 -25.03 -24.39 -0.89
N GLN A 165 -25.08 -25.16 0.20
CA GLN A 165 -26.22 -25.14 1.15
C GLN A 165 -26.11 -24.06 2.21
N ILE A 166 -24.90 -23.53 2.42
CA ILE A 166 -24.62 -22.52 3.45
C ILE A 166 -24.57 -21.15 2.78
N GLU A 167 -25.69 -20.44 2.80
CA GLU A 167 -25.76 -19.04 2.39
C GLU A 167 -25.40 -18.13 3.56
N VAL A 168 -24.46 -17.22 3.33
CA VAL A 168 -24.05 -16.20 4.30
C VAL A 168 -25.10 -15.08 4.35
N GLY A 169 -25.49 -14.66 5.55
CA GLY A 169 -26.52 -13.65 5.76
C GLY A 169 -27.44 -14.00 6.94
N PRO A 170 -28.59 -13.32 7.08
CA PRO A 170 -29.45 -13.49 8.25
C PRO A 170 -29.95 -14.92 8.46
N ALA A 171 -30.07 -15.70 7.38
CA ALA A 171 -30.47 -17.10 7.41
C ALA A 171 -29.41 -17.98 8.08
N MET A 172 -28.12 -17.67 7.95
CA MET A 172 -27.03 -18.40 8.58
C MET A 172 -27.14 -18.38 10.11
N LEU A 173 -27.45 -17.22 10.69
CA LEU A 173 -27.60 -17.09 12.15
C LEU A 173 -28.87 -17.75 12.68
N LYS A 174 -29.85 -18.01 11.82
CA LYS A 174 -31.08 -18.71 12.22
C LYS A 174 -30.95 -20.23 12.07
N ASN A 175 -30.40 -20.67 10.95
CA ASN A 175 -30.44 -22.08 10.53
C ASN A 175 -29.11 -22.82 10.80
N ASN A 176 -27.99 -22.09 10.89
CA ASN A 176 -26.62 -22.63 10.95
C ASN A 176 -25.82 -21.93 12.07
N LEU A 177 -26.42 -21.83 13.26
CA LEU A 177 -25.86 -21.09 14.39
C LEU A 177 -24.59 -21.77 14.94
N ASP A 178 -24.56 -23.11 14.92
CA ASP A 178 -23.41 -23.94 15.23
C ASP A 178 -22.20 -23.58 14.35
N ILE A 179 -22.39 -23.52 13.04
CA ILE A 179 -21.36 -23.14 12.07
C ILE A 179 -20.89 -21.70 12.32
N THR A 180 -21.83 -20.78 12.59
CA THR A 180 -21.53 -19.38 12.90
C THR A 180 -20.61 -19.28 14.12
N TYR A 181 -20.93 -19.99 15.22
CA TYR A 181 -20.09 -20.02 16.41
C TYR A 181 -18.74 -20.69 16.16
N SER A 182 -18.70 -21.78 15.39
CA SER A 182 -17.45 -22.44 15.00
C SER A 182 -16.52 -21.49 14.25
N ILE A 183 -17.04 -20.69 13.31
CA ILE A 183 -16.26 -19.69 12.57
C ILE A 183 -15.64 -18.65 13.52
N VAL A 184 -16.43 -18.12 14.45
CA VAL A 184 -15.97 -17.10 15.42
C VAL A 184 -14.84 -17.67 16.30
N TRP A 185 -15.01 -18.88 16.83
CA TRP A 185 -13.99 -19.53 17.65
C TRP A 185 -12.75 -19.96 16.85
N LEU A 186 -12.93 -20.42 15.62
CA LEU A 186 -11.81 -20.78 14.73
C LEU A 186 -10.98 -19.54 14.39
N LEU A 187 -11.60 -18.39 14.13
CA LEU A 187 -10.85 -17.14 13.92
C LEU A 187 -10.03 -16.76 15.15
N ALA A 188 -10.63 -16.84 16.35
CA ALA A 188 -9.94 -16.56 17.59
C ALA A 188 -8.74 -17.50 17.80
N LEU A 189 -8.94 -18.81 17.57
CA LEU A 189 -7.87 -19.81 17.68
C LEU A 189 -6.80 -19.62 16.62
N ALA A 190 -7.18 -19.31 15.37
CA ALA A 190 -6.25 -19.06 14.27
C ALA A 190 -5.32 -17.87 14.57
N ASN A 191 -5.84 -16.80 15.18
CA ASN A 191 -5.03 -15.67 15.62
C ASN A 191 -4.00 -16.07 16.71
N VAL A 192 -4.40 -16.93 17.66
CA VAL A 192 -3.48 -17.43 18.69
C VAL A 192 -2.39 -18.30 18.08
N VAL A 193 -2.77 -19.25 17.22
CA VAL A 193 -1.81 -20.13 16.52
C VAL A 193 -0.88 -19.32 15.62
N GLY A 194 -1.43 -18.37 14.85
CA GLY A 194 -0.65 -17.46 14.01
C GLY A 194 0.36 -16.65 14.81
N THR A 195 -0.04 -16.15 15.99
CA THR A 195 0.86 -15.45 16.91
C THR A 195 2.04 -16.34 17.34
N VAL A 196 1.77 -17.58 17.73
CA VAL A 196 2.83 -18.54 18.12
C VAL A 196 3.79 -18.80 16.96
N ILE A 197 3.26 -18.99 15.75
CA ILE A 197 4.08 -19.20 14.54
C ILE A 197 4.94 -17.97 14.25
N CYS A 198 4.38 -16.76 14.32
CA CYS A 198 5.11 -15.51 14.11
C CYS A 198 6.23 -15.32 15.15
N ILE A 199 5.96 -15.61 16.43
CA ILE A 199 6.98 -15.56 17.49
C ILE A 199 8.09 -16.57 17.20
N ALA A 200 7.74 -17.82 16.84
CA ALA A 200 8.72 -18.86 16.53
C ALA A 200 9.59 -18.50 15.30
N ALA A 201 8.98 -17.89 14.28
CA ALA A 201 9.67 -17.46 13.07
C ALA A 201 10.53 -16.19 13.27
N SER A 202 10.19 -15.35 14.25
CA SER A 202 10.83 -14.03 14.47
C SER A 202 12.35 -14.10 14.59
N GLY A 203 12.89 -15.10 15.30
CA GLY A 203 14.33 -15.25 15.49
C GLY A 203 15.07 -15.60 14.19
N GLY A 204 14.44 -16.38 13.31
CA GLY A 204 14.98 -16.69 11.98
C GLY A 204 14.97 -15.47 11.07
N ILE A 205 13.86 -14.73 11.06
CA ILE A 205 13.70 -13.50 10.26
C ILE A 205 14.68 -12.43 10.74
N ALA A 206 14.86 -12.29 12.05
CA ALA A 206 15.79 -11.32 12.62
C ALA A 206 17.22 -11.55 12.13
N LYS A 207 17.70 -12.80 12.06
CA LYS A 207 19.05 -13.12 11.56
C LYS A 207 19.29 -12.63 10.13
N LEU A 208 18.25 -12.45 9.31
CA LEU A 208 18.42 -11.90 7.97
C LEU A 208 18.99 -10.47 8.01
N THR A 209 18.74 -9.67 9.06
CA THR A 209 19.23 -8.29 9.14
C THR A 209 20.74 -8.16 9.31
N THR A 210 21.40 -9.24 9.79
CA THR A 210 22.87 -9.32 9.90
C THR A 210 23.55 -9.70 8.59
N ILE A 211 22.79 -10.15 7.59
CA ILE A 211 23.36 -10.50 6.28
C ILE A 211 23.59 -9.20 5.51
N ARG A 212 24.73 -9.11 4.82
CA ARG A 212 25.03 -7.99 3.92
C ARG A 212 23.89 -7.81 2.92
N PHE A 213 23.34 -6.60 2.85
CA PHE A 213 22.11 -6.35 2.11
C PHE A 213 22.21 -6.64 0.60
N ALA A 214 23.38 -6.48 -0.02
CA ALA A 214 23.61 -6.87 -1.42
C ALA A 214 23.39 -8.36 -1.72
N LEU A 215 23.47 -9.24 -0.72
CA LEU A 215 23.15 -10.66 -0.89
C LEU A 215 21.64 -10.92 -0.82
N LEU A 216 20.89 -10.08 -0.10
CA LEU A 216 19.44 -10.22 0.08
C LEU A 216 18.63 -9.52 -1.02
N ALA A 217 19.08 -8.34 -1.44
CA ALA A 217 18.41 -7.51 -2.43
C ALA A 217 17.93 -8.25 -3.70
N PRO A 218 18.73 -9.11 -4.36
CA PRO A 218 18.27 -9.78 -5.58
C PRO A 218 17.13 -10.78 -5.34
N PHE A 219 17.09 -11.42 -4.17
CA PHE A 219 15.98 -12.29 -3.77
C PHE A 219 14.74 -11.49 -3.35
N LEU A 220 14.92 -10.31 -2.75
CA LEU A 220 13.80 -9.41 -2.46
C LEU A 220 13.14 -8.92 -3.76
N PHE A 221 13.93 -8.53 -4.76
CA PHE A 221 13.39 -8.14 -6.07
C PHE A 221 12.61 -9.27 -6.73
N MET A 222 13.17 -10.48 -6.70
CA MET A 222 12.51 -11.67 -7.19
C MET A 222 11.14 -11.90 -6.54
N ILE A 223 11.06 -11.88 -5.19
CA ILE A 223 9.81 -12.11 -4.46
C ILE A 223 8.81 -11.00 -4.72
N ILE A 224 9.24 -9.73 -4.73
CA ILE A 224 8.35 -8.58 -4.93
C ILE A 224 7.80 -8.54 -6.36
N SER A 225 8.64 -8.80 -7.36
CA SER A 225 8.19 -8.90 -8.76
C SER A 225 7.19 -10.03 -8.94
N PHE A 226 7.45 -11.21 -8.37
CA PHE A 226 6.51 -12.32 -8.40
C PHE A 226 5.20 -11.97 -7.69
N ALA A 227 5.25 -11.40 -6.49
CA ALA A 227 4.08 -11.01 -5.73
C ALA A 227 3.22 -9.94 -6.44
N ALA A 228 3.87 -8.96 -7.07
CA ALA A 228 3.17 -7.94 -7.86
C ALA A 228 2.46 -8.56 -9.07
N PHE A 229 3.14 -9.44 -9.81
CA PHE A 229 2.53 -10.16 -10.93
C PHE A 229 1.35 -11.02 -10.49
N GLN A 230 1.41 -11.72 -9.36
CA GLN A 230 0.27 -12.56 -8.94
C GLN A 230 -0.99 -11.77 -8.57
N SER A 231 -0.89 -10.46 -8.44
CA SER A 231 -2.04 -9.61 -8.18
C SER A 231 -2.99 -9.56 -9.39
N GLY A 232 -2.47 -9.48 -10.62
CA GLY A 232 -3.28 -9.42 -11.84
C GLY A 232 -2.89 -10.33 -12.98
N GLN A 233 -1.81 -11.09 -12.81
CA GLN A 233 -1.25 -12.00 -13.82
C GLN A 233 -1.04 -11.30 -15.16
N ASN A 234 -0.70 -10.01 -15.12
CA ASN A 234 -0.40 -9.20 -16.29
C ASN A 234 1.02 -8.66 -16.18
N LEU A 235 1.79 -8.70 -17.28
CA LEU A 235 3.14 -8.14 -17.31
C LEU A 235 3.16 -6.63 -16.93
N MET A 236 2.09 -5.92 -17.24
CA MET A 236 1.92 -4.51 -16.86
C MET A 236 1.90 -4.31 -15.34
N ASP A 237 1.63 -5.34 -14.53
CA ASP A 237 1.79 -5.28 -13.07
C ASP A 237 3.24 -5.01 -12.66
N LEU A 238 4.21 -5.57 -13.40
CA LEU A 238 5.63 -5.33 -13.17
C LEU A 238 6.05 -3.92 -13.59
N VAL A 239 5.46 -3.42 -14.69
CA VAL A 239 5.68 -2.04 -15.16
C VAL A 239 5.10 -1.04 -14.15
N ALA A 240 3.89 -1.29 -13.66
CA ALA A 240 3.24 -0.48 -12.64
C ALA A 240 4.03 -0.50 -11.32
N LEU A 241 4.49 -1.68 -10.88
CA LEU A 241 5.37 -1.83 -9.72
C LEU A 241 6.61 -0.93 -9.85
N PHE A 242 7.28 -0.99 -11.01
CA PHE A 242 8.48 -0.18 -11.26
C PHE A 242 8.16 1.33 -11.32
N ALA A 243 7.10 1.72 -12.02
CA ALA A 243 6.70 3.13 -12.14
C ALA A 243 6.33 3.74 -10.78
N ILE A 244 5.56 3.02 -9.96
CA ILE A 244 5.19 3.46 -8.61
C ILE A 244 6.40 3.39 -7.67
N GLY A 245 7.28 2.40 -7.83
CA GLY A 245 8.55 2.32 -7.12
C GLY A 245 9.45 3.51 -7.38
N PHE A 246 9.55 3.92 -8.65
CA PHE A 246 10.27 5.11 -9.04
C PHE A 246 9.64 6.38 -8.45
N LEU A 247 8.31 6.51 -8.49
CA LEU A 247 7.60 7.61 -7.81
C LEU A 247 7.90 7.63 -6.31
N GLY A 248 7.84 6.46 -5.64
CA GLY A 248 8.15 6.34 -4.22
C GLY A 248 9.58 6.73 -3.88
N LEU A 249 10.52 6.46 -4.78
CA LEU A 249 11.92 6.83 -4.63
C LEU A 249 12.10 8.35 -4.71
N LEU A 250 11.43 9.00 -5.65
CA LEU A 250 11.42 10.46 -5.76
C LEU A 250 10.71 11.11 -4.56
N MET A 251 9.59 10.54 -4.10
CA MET A 251 8.91 11.02 -2.90
C MET A 251 9.80 10.92 -1.66
N ARG A 252 10.50 9.80 -1.47
CA ARG A 252 11.50 9.65 -0.40
C ARG A 252 12.62 10.68 -0.53
N ARG A 253 13.14 10.87 -1.74
CA ARG A 253 14.25 11.80 -2.01
C ARG A 253 13.90 13.25 -1.66
N PHE A 254 12.67 13.69 -1.98
CA PHE A 254 12.21 15.07 -1.79
C PHE A 254 11.36 15.28 -0.53
N ASP A 255 11.39 14.34 0.42
CA ASP A 255 10.66 14.39 1.70
C ASP A 255 9.13 14.54 1.57
N TRP A 256 8.54 13.93 0.53
CA TRP A 256 7.09 13.81 0.40
C TRP A 256 6.59 12.59 1.20
N SER A 257 5.50 12.77 1.94
CA SER A 257 4.92 11.71 2.78
C SER A 257 4.36 10.55 1.93
N ARG A 258 5.14 9.46 1.82
CA ARG A 258 4.72 8.18 1.23
C ARG A 258 3.51 7.56 1.97
N PRO A 259 3.45 7.58 3.31
CA PRO A 259 2.25 7.21 4.07
C PRO A 259 0.99 7.97 3.65
N ALA A 260 1.06 9.30 3.56
CA ALA A 260 -0.10 10.12 3.19
C ALA A 260 -0.62 9.77 1.78
N PHE A 261 0.30 9.50 0.84
CA PHE A 261 -0.06 9.04 -0.49
C PHE A 261 -0.79 7.69 -0.45
N LEU A 262 -0.26 6.69 0.28
CA LEU A 262 -0.90 5.38 0.36
C LEU A 262 -2.28 5.47 1.03
N ILE A 263 -2.41 6.28 2.08
CA ILE A 263 -3.70 6.54 2.75
C ILE A 263 -4.70 7.14 1.75
N GLY A 264 -4.28 8.16 0.99
CA GLY A 264 -5.12 8.77 -0.05
C GLY A 264 -5.53 7.77 -1.13
N PHE A 265 -4.61 6.89 -1.55
CA PHE A 265 -4.89 5.83 -2.52
C PHE A 265 -5.96 4.86 -2.02
N VAL A 266 -5.78 4.28 -0.83
CA VAL A 266 -6.71 3.30 -0.23
C VAL A 266 -8.08 3.91 0.01
N LEU A 267 -8.14 5.15 0.51
CA LEU A 267 -9.39 5.83 0.82
C LEU A 267 -10.14 6.33 -0.41
N SER A 268 -9.47 6.45 -1.57
CA SER A 268 -10.07 7.09 -2.74
C SER A 268 -11.32 6.37 -3.24
N GLY A 269 -11.33 5.02 -3.29
CA GLY A 269 -12.48 4.24 -3.77
C GLY A 269 -13.72 4.37 -2.87
N PRO A 270 -13.60 4.11 -1.55
CA PRO A 270 -14.71 4.30 -0.63
C PRO A 270 -15.19 5.76 -0.58
N ALA A 271 -14.27 6.72 -0.53
CA ALA A 271 -14.60 8.15 -0.52
C ALA A 271 -15.38 8.55 -1.78
N GLU A 272 -14.99 8.04 -2.94
CA GLU A 272 -15.70 8.25 -4.20
C GLU A 272 -17.11 7.65 -4.17
N THR A 273 -17.23 6.40 -3.71
CA THR A 273 -18.51 5.70 -3.63
C THR A 273 -19.50 6.46 -2.75
N TYR A 274 -19.08 6.88 -1.55
CA TYR A 274 -19.92 7.64 -0.64
C TYR A 274 -20.21 9.05 -1.15
N ALA A 275 -19.25 9.72 -1.82
CA ALA A 275 -19.50 11.00 -2.45
C ALA A 275 -20.55 10.88 -3.56
N ASN A 276 -20.48 9.85 -4.40
CA ASN A 276 -21.46 9.60 -5.46
C ASN A 276 -22.84 9.27 -4.89
N GLN A 277 -22.92 8.49 -3.81
CA GLN A 277 -24.18 8.22 -3.11
C GLN A 277 -24.76 9.50 -2.50
N ALA A 278 -23.95 10.32 -1.85
CA ALA A 278 -24.37 11.60 -1.27
C ALA A 278 -24.90 12.56 -2.36
N VAL A 279 -24.20 12.66 -3.49
CA VAL A 279 -24.63 13.45 -4.66
C VAL A 279 -25.91 12.89 -5.27
N GLN A 280 -26.07 11.57 -5.33
CA GLN A 280 -27.30 10.93 -5.82
C GLN A 280 -28.51 11.26 -4.94
N ILE A 281 -28.36 11.15 -3.62
CA ILE A 281 -29.41 11.46 -2.67
C ILE A 281 -29.76 12.96 -2.74
N ALA A 282 -28.73 13.83 -2.72
CA ALA A 282 -28.91 15.26 -2.81
C ALA A 282 -29.63 15.65 -4.12
N SER A 283 -29.12 15.19 -5.27
CA SER A 283 -29.71 15.48 -6.59
C SER A 283 -31.15 14.97 -6.71
N SER A 284 -31.48 13.81 -6.14
CA SER A 284 -32.85 13.31 -6.12
C SER A 284 -33.80 14.21 -5.32
N ARG A 285 -33.34 14.80 -4.20
CA ARG A 285 -34.16 15.70 -3.38
C ARG A 285 -34.30 17.08 -4.01
N PHE A 286 -33.20 17.66 -4.50
CA PHE A 286 -33.23 18.94 -5.22
C PHE A 286 -34.08 18.87 -6.50
N ARG A 287 -34.18 17.69 -7.15
CA ARG A 287 -35.07 17.49 -8.31
C ARG A 287 -36.56 17.52 -7.94
N LYS A 288 -36.93 17.13 -6.70
CA LYS A 288 -38.32 17.19 -6.24
C LYS A 288 -38.75 18.61 -5.94
N SER A 289 -37.95 19.35 -5.19
CA SER A 289 -38.15 20.76 -4.90
C SER A 289 -36.89 21.36 -4.30
N PHE A 290 -36.67 22.66 -4.51
CA PHE A 290 -35.62 23.41 -3.81
C PHE A 290 -35.80 23.33 -2.28
N GLY A 291 -37.05 23.33 -1.80
CA GLY A 291 -37.35 23.20 -0.37
C GLY A 291 -36.87 21.88 0.23
N GLU A 292 -37.14 20.75 -0.45
CA GLU A 292 -36.71 19.42 0.01
C GLU A 292 -35.18 19.25 -0.02
N GLY A 293 -34.51 19.86 -1.00
CA GLY A 293 -33.05 19.85 -1.08
C GLY A 293 -32.40 20.62 0.08
N ILE A 294 -32.97 21.78 0.44
CA ILE A 294 -32.53 22.58 1.58
C ILE A 294 -32.82 21.85 2.90
N GLU A 295 -34.01 21.26 3.07
CA GLU A 295 -34.37 20.51 4.28
C GLU A 295 -33.39 19.35 4.55
N TYR A 296 -32.94 18.65 3.50
CA TYR A 296 -31.91 17.62 3.61
C TYR A 296 -30.58 18.17 4.14
N LEU A 297 -30.11 19.32 3.64
CA LEU A 297 -28.87 19.93 4.11
C LEU A 297 -28.95 20.40 5.57
N PHE A 298 -30.14 20.84 6.01
CA PHE A 298 -30.38 21.28 7.39
C PHE A 298 -30.82 20.15 8.33
N THR A 299 -30.81 18.90 7.88
CA THR A 299 -31.06 17.76 8.76
C THR A 299 -29.97 17.69 9.84
N PRO A 300 -30.30 17.44 11.12
CA PRO A 300 -29.33 17.48 12.23
C PRO A 300 -28.08 16.63 11.99
N ILE A 301 -28.22 15.45 11.39
CA ILE A 301 -27.10 14.56 11.05
C ILE A 301 -26.13 15.23 10.06
N VAL A 302 -26.65 15.87 9.00
CA VAL A 302 -25.81 16.52 7.98
C VAL A 302 -25.05 17.70 8.59
N ILE A 303 -25.73 18.52 9.41
CA ILE A 303 -25.09 19.62 10.13
C ILE A 303 -23.97 19.11 11.04
N VAL A 304 -24.22 18.06 11.83
CA VAL A 304 -23.22 17.45 12.72
C VAL A 304 -22.02 16.95 11.90
N LEU A 305 -22.24 16.25 10.78
CA LEU A 305 -21.16 15.78 9.92
C LEU A 305 -20.36 16.93 9.30
N ILE A 306 -21.01 18.01 8.87
CA ILE A 306 -20.35 19.22 8.35
C ILE A 306 -19.49 19.87 9.44
N VAL A 307 -20.03 20.03 10.65
CA VAL A 307 -19.30 20.62 11.79
C VAL A 307 -18.08 19.76 12.12
N ILE A 308 -18.23 18.43 12.21
CA ILE A 308 -17.12 17.50 12.45
C ILE A 308 -16.07 17.62 11.33
N THR A 309 -16.50 17.66 10.07
CA THR A 309 -15.59 17.76 8.92
C THR A 309 -14.79 19.07 8.96
N ILE A 310 -15.47 20.21 9.16
CA ILE A 310 -14.82 21.52 9.26
C ILE A 310 -13.86 21.54 10.45
N PHE A 311 -14.28 21.04 11.61
CA PHE A 311 -13.45 20.96 12.80
C PHE A 311 -12.20 20.10 12.57
N SER A 312 -12.35 18.92 11.97
CA SER A 312 -11.24 18.03 11.63
C SER A 312 -10.26 18.67 10.63
N VAL A 313 -10.76 19.35 9.59
CA VAL A 313 -9.90 20.05 8.61
C VAL A 313 -9.16 21.21 9.28
N VAL A 314 -9.83 22.03 10.09
CA VAL A 314 -9.21 23.16 10.79
C VAL A 314 -8.16 22.69 11.79
N LEU A 315 -8.45 21.64 12.57
CA LEU A 315 -7.46 21.03 13.47
C LEU A 315 -6.29 20.42 12.70
N GLY A 316 -6.57 19.70 11.61
CA GLY A 316 -5.55 19.12 10.75
C GLY A 316 -4.60 20.16 10.18
N LEU A 317 -5.12 21.27 9.62
CA LEU A 317 -4.32 22.38 9.10
C LEU A 317 -3.49 23.08 10.19
N ARG A 318 -4.00 23.15 11.41
CA ARG A 318 -3.26 23.71 12.55
C ARG A 318 -2.13 22.78 13.02
N GLN A 319 -2.36 21.48 13.03
CA GLN A 319 -1.38 20.47 13.45
C GLN A 319 -0.33 20.15 12.37
N ALA A 320 -0.66 20.35 11.08
CA ALA A 320 0.23 20.10 9.96
C ALA A 320 1.55 20.89 10.00
N LYS A 321 1.59 22.02 10.73
CA LYS A 321 2.82 22.81 10.93
C LYS A 321 3.92 22.07 11.70
N ASN A 322 3.59 20.96 12.35
CA ASN A 322 4.50 20.20 13.23
C ASN A 322 4.85 18.81 12.66
N ILE A 323 4.41 18.47 11.45
CA ILE A 323 4.65 17.15 10.86
C ILE A 323 5.79 17.26 9.85
N MET A 324 6.99 16.86 10.27
CA MET A 324 8.07 16.51 9.34
C MET A 324 7.86 15.04 8.95
N ALA A 325 7.79 14.76 7.65
CA ALA A 325 7.40 13.44 7.18
C ALA A 325 8.44 12.37 7.58
N GLU A 326 9.72 12.75 7.56
CA GLU A 326 10.79 11.77 7.68
C GLU A 326 12.13 12.45 8.07
N GLY A 327 12.22 12.95 9.31
CA GLY A 327 13.46 13.51 9.90
C GLY A 327 13.79 14.96 9.49
N ASP A 328 14.94 15.47 9.96
CA ASP A 328 15.46 16.79 9.57
C ASP A 328 16.26 16.67 8.28
N VAL A 329 15.64 17.04 7.14
CA VAL A 329 16.28 17.00 5.83
C VAL A 329 16.73 18.41 5.46
N LYS A 330 18.04 18.60 5.27
CA LYS A 330 18.54 19.89 4.77
C LYS A 330 18.12 20.12 3.32
N SER A 331 17.99 21.38 2.99
CA SER A 331 17.68 21.84 1.65
C SER A 331 18.86 21.58 0.69
N GLY A 332 18.53 21.06 -0.49
CA GLY A 332 19.46 20.79 -1.58
C GLY A 332 19.26 21.76 -2.75
N SER A 333 19.42 21.25 -3.98
CA SER A 333 19.26 22.07 -5.19
C SER A 333 17.79 22.45 -5.44
N LYS A 334 17.54 23.66 -5.96
CA LYS A 334 16.17 24.06 -6.37
C LYS A 334 15.61 23.26 -7.54
N ARG A 335 16.47 22.86 -8.48
CA ARG A 335 16.04 22.35 -9.79
C ARG A 335 15.30 21.01 -9.69
N ALA A 336 15.87 20.03 -9.00
CA ALA A 336 15.31 18.68 -8.96
C ALA A 336 13.94 18.60 -8.26
N PRO A 337 13.75 19.16 -7.04
CA PRO A 337 12.44 19.20 -6.39
C PRO A 337 11.41 20.00 -7.21
N PHE A 338 11.83 21.08 -7.87
CA PHE A 338 10.92 21.90 -8.69
C PHE A 338 10.46 21.14 -9.95
N VAL A 339 11.36 20.45 -10.65
CA VAL A 339 11.01 19.60 -11.80
C VAL A 339 10.07 18.48 -11.37
N PHE A 340 10.31 17.85 -10.22
CA PHE A 340 9.40 16.86 -9.67
C PHE A 340 8.01 17.44 -9.40
N MET A 341 7.93 18.62 -8.80
CA MET A 341 6.66 19.31 -8.58
C MET A 341 5.91 19.60 -9.89
N LEU A 342 6.62 20.06 -10.92
CA LEU A 342 6.04 20.29 -12.24
C LEU A 342 5.51 18.99 -12.87
N ALA A 343 6.26 17.89 -12.76
CA ALA A 343 5.83 16.59 -13.27
C ALA A 343 4.56 16.09 -12.55
N VAL A 344 4.51 16.19 -11.22
CA VAL A 344 3.30 15.86 -10.43
C VAL A 344 2.13 16.75 -10.82
N THR A 345 2.35 18.05 -11.00
CA THR A 345 1.31 18.99 -11.42
C THR A 345 0.78 18.66 -12.81
N ALA A 346 1.66 18.32 -13.76
CA ALA A 346 1.29 17.92 -15.11
C ALA A 346 0.44 16.64 -15.10
N TYR A 347 0.82 15.65 -14.28
CA TYR A 347 0.02 14.44 -14.09
C TYR A 347 -1.38 14.75 -13.54
N ILE A 348 -1.49 15.60 -12.50
CA ILE A 348 -2.79 15.97 -11.92
C ILE A 348 -3.62 16.78 -12.92
N ALA A 349 -3.00 17.65 -13.72
CA ALA A 349 -3.68 18.42 -14.76
C ALA A 349 -4.24 17.50 -15.86
N TYR A 350 -3.46 16.50 -16.27
CA TYR A 350 -3.93 15.47 -17.19
C TYR A 350 -5.08 14.65 -16.59
N ALA A 351 -4.97 14.27 -15.32
CA ALA A 351 -6.04 13.53 -14.63
C ALA A 351 -7.33 14.35 -14.48
N PHE A 352 -7.22 15.67 -14.29
CA PHE A 352 -8.36 16.59 -14.32
C PHE A 352 -8.98 16.67 -15.72
N TYR A 353 -8.15 16.77 -16.77
CA TYR A 353 -8.60 16.79 -18.16
C TYR A 353 -9.34 15.49 -18.54
N ASP A 354 -8.77 14.34 -18.20
CA ASP A 354 -9.39 13.03 -18.41
C ASP A 354 -10.75 12.94 -17.72
N ALA A 355 -10.82 13.29 -16.43
CA ALA A 355 -12.09 13.31 -15.70
C ALA A 355 -13.11 14.32 -16.26
N ALA A 356 -12.65 15.44 -16.81
CA ALA A 356 -13.51 16.44 -17.45
C ALA A 356 -14.06 15.98 -18.80
N SER A 357 -13.36 15.06 -19.49
CA SER A 357 -13.79 14.47 -20.76
C SER A 357 -14.98 13.52 -20.61
N ILE A 358 -15.18 12.95 -19.40
CA ILE A 358 -16.34 12.11 -19.08
C ILE A 358 -17.63 12.91 -19.24
N PRO A 359 -18.67 12.34 -19.88
CA PRO A 359 -19.92 13.03 -20.14
C PRO A 359 -20.53 13.69 -18.89
N SER A 360 -21.05 14.89 -19.05
CA SER A 360 -21.55 15.72 -17.93
C SER A 360 -22.70 15.10 -17.14
N PHE A 361 -23.44 14.18 -17.75
CA PHE A 361 -24.51 13.43 -17.10
C PHE A 361 -24.01 12.27 -16.23
N SER A 362 -22.76 11.83 -16.40
CA SER A 362 -22.19 10.81 -15.54
C SER A 362 -21.73 11.41 -14.22
N ARG A 363 -21.92 10.63 -13.15
CA ARG A 363 -21.46 10.97 -11.80
C ARG A 363 -19.99 10.61 -11.58
N ASP A 364 -19.43 9.78 -12.45
CA ASP A 364 -18.07 9.28 -12.37
C ASP A 364 -17.00 10.38 -12.54
N ARG A 365 -17.37 11.55 -13.10
CA ARG A 365 -16.48 12.72 -13.17
C ARG A 365 -16.40 13.53 -11.87
N VAL A 366 -17.41 13.48 -11.00
CA VAL A 366 -17.62 14.49 -9.95
C VAL A 366 -16.50 14.45 -8.92
N PHE A 367 -16.27 13.28 -8.32
CA PHE A 367 -15.26 13.12 -7.29
C PHE A 367 -13.83 13.29 -7.83
N PRO A 368 -13.43 12.64 -8.95
CA PRO A 368 -12.09 12.83 -9.50
C PRO A 368 -11.77 14.27 -9.90
N MET A 369 -12.72 14.99 -10.54
CA MET A 369 -12.51 16.41 -10.88
C MET A 369 -12.38 17.29 -9.64
N PHE A 370 -13.22 17.07 -8.62
CA PHE A 370 -13.15 17.85 -7.38
C PHE A 370 -11.80 17.67 -6.69
N VAL A 371 -11.37 16.42 -6.51
CA VAL A 371 -10.07 16.11 -5.87
C VAL A 371 -8.92 16.67 -6.69
N ALA A 372 -8.90 16.44 -8.01
CA ALA A 372 -7.85 16.96 -8.88
C ALA A 372 -7.81 18.50 -8.90
N GLY A 373 -8.97 19.17 -8.88
CA GLY A 373 -9.05 20.63 -8.81
C GLY A 373 -8.48 21.20 -7.51
N VAL A 374 -8.82 20.60 -6.36
CA VAL A 374 -8.25 20.97 -5.06
C VAL A 374 -6.73 20.73 -5.03
N CYS A 375 -6.26 19.60 -5.59
CA CYS A 375 -4.84 19.30 -5.70
C CYS A 375 -4.10 20.30 -6.59
N LEU A 376 -4.67 20.71 -7.74
CA LEU A 376 -4.08 21.72 -8.62
C LEU A 376 -3.93 23.08 -7.93
N LEU A 377 -4.91 23.49 -7.13
CA LEU A 377 -4.78 24.70 -6.30
C LEU A 377 -3.65 24.57 -5.28
N GLY A 378 -3.52 23.42 -4.63
CA GLY A 378 -2.40 23.12 -3.74
C GLY A 378 -1.05 23.16 -4.45
N CYS A 379 -0.94 22.54 -5.62
CA CYS A 379 0.24 22.56 -6.48
C CYS A 379 0.62 23.99 -6.90
N ALA A 380 -0.37 24.82 -7.29
CA ALA A 380 -0.13 26.21 -7.64
C ALA A 380 0.43 27.02 -6.45
N VAL A 381 -0.12 26.82 -5.25
CA VAL A 381 0.40 27.43 -4.01
C VAL A 381 1.83 26.97 -3.73
N LEU A 382 2.13 25.66 -3.89
CA LEU A 382 3.47 25.13 -3.69
C LEU A 382 4.48 25.65 -4.72
N ILE A 383 4.14 25.70 -6.01
CA ILE A 383 4.97 26.34 -7.05
C ILE A 383 5.26 27.78 -6.68
N ALA A 384 4.23 28.56 -6.32
CA ALA A 384 4.40 29.96 -5.94
C ALA A 384 5.35 30.10 -4.75
N ARG A 385 5.22 29.24 -3.73
CA ARG A 385 6.14 29.19 -2.60
C ARG A 385 7.56 28.82 -3.01
N MET A 386 7.75 27.85 -3.89
CA MET A 386 9.08 27.47 -4.40
C MET A 386 9.72 28.62 -5.19
N ILE A 387 8.97 29.35 -6.01
CA ILE A 387 9.50 30.50 -6.75
C ILE A 387 9.98 31.60 -5.77
N LEU A 388 9.22 31.85 -4.71
CA LEU A 388 9.49 32.95 -3.77
C LEU A 388 10.53 32.62 -2.69
N LYS A 389 10.69 31.35 -2.29
CA LYS A 389 11.57 30.95 -1.19
C LYS A 389 13.03 30.79 -1.63
N PRO A 390 14.01 31.09 -0.75
CA PRO A 390 15.43 30.85 -1.03
C PRO A 390 15.74 29.35 -1.10
N GLU A 391 16.89 28.99 -1.69
CA GLU A 391 17.28 27.58 -1.85
C GLU A 391 17.44 26.86 -0.50
N THR A 392 17.67 27.62 0.58
CA THR A 392 17.87 27.09 1.93
C THR A 392 16.58 26.63 2.64
N ASP A 393 15.41 26.89 2.08
CA ASP A 393 14.12 26.51 2.68
C ASP A 393 13.87 24.99 2.51
N THR A 394 13.28 24.34 3.53
CA THR A 394 13.05 22.89 3.56
C THR A 394 12.09 22.41 2.45
N ILE A 395 11.38 23.32 1.79
CA ILE A 395 10.61 22.99 0.57
C ILE A 395 11.48 22.43 -0.57
N PHE A 396 12.79 22.65 -0.52
CA PHE A 396 13.79 22.10 -1.45
C PHE A 396 14.59 20.94 -0.83
N ALA A 397 13.99 20.20 0.10
CA ALA A 397 14.58 18.98 0.65
C ALA A 397 15.04 18.05 -0.48
N ASP A 398 16.29 17.59 -0.41
CA ASP A 398 16.85 16.61 -1.33
C ASP A 398 17.91 15.77 -0.61
N ARG A 399 17.55 14.51 -0.31
CA ARG A 399 18.40 13.56 0.42
C ARG A 399 19.65 13.11 -0.35
N GLU A 400 19.77 13.40 -1.64
CA GLU A 400 21.02 13.13 -2.36
C GLU A 400 22.16 14.08 -1.95
N PHE A 401 21.84 15.23 -1.32
CA PHE A 401 22.82 16.22 -0.92
C PHE A 401 23.22 16.16 0.56
N ASP A 402 22.39 15.56 1.41
CA ASP A 402 22.65 15.46 2.85
C ASP A 402 22.03 14.17 3.45
N GLY A 403 22.62 13.66 4.52
CA GLY A 403 22.20 12.43 5.20
C GLY A 403 22.83 11.13 4.67
N ASP A 404 22.25 10.00 5.03
CA ASP A 404 22.80 8.66 4.76
C ASP A 404 22.89 8.35 3.25
N ASP A 405 21.98 8.90 2.45
CA ASP A 405 21.96 8.69 1.00
C ASP A 405 23.09 9.44 0.27
N ALA A 406 23.57 10.56 0.82
CA ALA A 406 24.67 11.35 0.26
C ALA A 406 26.05 10.70 0.52
N THR A 407 26.18 9.95 1.62
CA THR A 407 27.39 9.19 1.97
C THR A 407 27.37 7.75 1.48
N ALA A 408 26.32 7.37 0.74
CA ALA A 408 26.14 6.01 0.25
C ALA A 408 27.27 5.58 -0.69
N THR A 409 27.67 4.31 -0.61
CA THR A 409 28.78 3.75 -1.40
C THR A 409 28.47 3.72 -2.89
N HIS A 410 27.20 3.65 -3.26
CA HIS A 410 26.76 3.59 -4.65
C HIS A 410 25.68 4.63 -4.96
N GLY A 411 25.73 5.17 -6.19
CA GLY A 411 24.75 6.15 -6.66
C GLY A 411 23.35 5.58 -6.88
N LEU A 412 22.36 6.46 -6.86
CA LEU A 412 20.94 6.16 -7.05
C LEU A 412 20.64 5.49 -8.41
N TRP A 413 21.03 6.15 -9.51
CA TRP A 413 20.64 5.73 -10.87
C TRP A 413 21.20 4.37 -11.30
N PRO A 414 22.48 4.03 -11.04
CA PRO A 414 23.00 2.70 -11.32
C PRO A 414 22.31 1.61 -10.49
N THR A 415 21.91 1.94 -9.25
CA THR A 415 21.20 0.99 -8.37
C THR A 415 19.79 0.72 -8.88
N LEU A 416 19.08 1.76 -9.33
CA LEU A 416 17.78 1.63 -10.00
C LEU A 416 17.88 0.85 -11.33
N GLY A 417 19.01 0.99 -12.03
CA GLY A 417 19.28 0.26 -13.27
C GLY A 417 19.16 -1.25 -13.14
N TRP A 418 19.48 -1.83 -11.98
CA TRP A 418 19.30 -3.27 -11.73
C TRP A 418 17.82 -3.68 -11.72
N PHE A 419 16.93 -2.86 -11.16
CA PHE A 419 15.49 -3.11 -11.22
C PHE A 419 14.97 -3.06 -12.66
N ALA A 420 15.34 -2.01 -13.39
CA ALA A 420 14.96 -1.85 -14.78
C ALA A 420 15.48 -3.02 -15.63
N PHE A 421 16.69 -3.50 -15.33
CA PHE A 421 17.28 -4.66 -15.99
C PHE A 421 16.46 -5.94 -15.79
N LEU A 422 15.99 -6.22 -14.57
CA LEU A 422 15.09 -7.37 -14.32
C LEU A 422 13.77 -7.23 -15.09
N LEU A 423 13.18 -6.03 -15.09
CA LEU A 423 11.92 -5.77 -15.81
C LEU A 423 12.07 -6.01 -17.31
N VAL A 424 13.11 -5.45 -17.93
CA VAL A 424 13.38 -5.58 -19.37
C VAL A 424 13.70 -7.04 -19.73
N LEU A 425 14.50 -7.74 -18.91
CA LEU A 425 14.74 -9.16 -19.15
C LEU A 425 13.45 -9.98 -19.05
N THR A 426 12.60 -9.68 -18.08
CA THR A 426 11.33 -10.39 -17.88
C THR A 426 10.41 -10.18 -19.09
N SER A 427 10.29 -8.93 -19.58
CA SER A 427 9.47 -8.65 -20.76
C SER A 427 9.99 -9.30 -22.04
N LEU A 428 11.29 -9.59 -22.13
CA LEU A 428 11.90 -10.19 -23.32
C LEU A 428 11.90 -11.72 -23.27
N LEU A 429 12.31 -12.32 -22.16
CA LEU A 429 12.63 -13.75 -22.05
C LEU A 429 11.63 -14.55 -21.20
N GLY A 430 10.73 -13.87 -20.50
CA GLY A 430 9.92 -14.45 -19.44
C GLY A 430 10.68 -14.54 -18.12
N PHE A 431 9.94 -14.63 -17.02
CA PHE A 431 10.45 -14.34 -15.69
C PHE A 431 11.53 -15.31 -15.20
N ILE A 432 11.42 -16.62 -15.44
CA ILE A 432 12.42 -17.58 -14.93
C ILE A 432 13.78 -17.43 -15.62
N LEU A 433 13.79 -17.25 -16.95
CA LEU A 433 15.03 -17.01 -17.70
C LEU A 433 15.64 -15.66 -17.31
N ALA A 434 14.81 -14.63 -17.23
CA ALA A 434 15.21 -13.31 -16.76
C ALA A 434 15.83 -13.36 -15.36
N LEU A 435 15.18 -14.08 -14.43
CA LEU A 435 15.63 -14.25 -13.07
C LEU A 435 16.99 -14.96 -13.00
N GLY A 436 17.20 -16.01 -13.79
CA GLY A 436 18.49 -16.70 -13.83
C GLY A 436 19.64 -15.81 -14.26
N ILE A 437 19.44 -15.04 -15.33
CA ILE A 437 20.43 -14.06 -15.82
C ILE A 437 20.64 -12.96 -14.78
N PHE A 438 19.53 -12.42 -14.25
CA PHE A 438 19.54 -11.33 -13.28
C PHE A 438 20.27 -11.71 -11.99
N LEU A 439 19.88 -12.82 -11.33
CA LEU A 439 20.49 -13.27 -10.08
C LEU A 439 21.99 -13.50 -10.27
N PHE A 440 22.38 -14.20 -11.34
CA PHE A 440 23.79 -14.50 -11.58
C PHE A 440 24.61 -13.22 -11.83
N ALA A 441 24.10 -12.32 -12.68
CA ALA A 441 24.76 -11.05 -12.97
C ALA A 441 24.86 -10.17 -11.73
N PHE A 442 23.78 -10.07 -10.96
CA PHE A 442 23.74 -9.26 -9.74
C PHE A 442 24.70 -9.81 -8.68
N LEU A 443 24.65 -11.10 -8.39
CA LEU A 443 25.52 -11.71 -7.37
C LEU A 443 27.01 -11.63 -7.75
N LYS A 444 27.33 -11.80 -9.03
CA LYS A 444 28.70 -11.73 -9.52
C LYS A 444 29.23 -10.29 -9.57
N VAL A 445 28.48 -9.36 -10.15
CA VAL A 445 28.93 -7.99 -10.43
C VAL A 445 28.68 -7.07 -9.24
N ARG A 446 27.47 -7.11 -8.66
CA ARG A 446 27.08 -6.19 -7.57
C ARG A 446 27.50 -6.73 -6.21
N ALA A 447 27.28 -8.01 -5.91
CA ALA A 447 27.65 -8.57 -4.61
C ALA A 447 29.13 -9.01 -4.53
N GLY A 448 29.81 -9.17 -5.67
CA GLY A 448 31.23 -9.55 -5.75
C GLY A 448 31.50 -11.02 -5.40
N LEU A 449 30.51 -11.90 -5.55
CA LEU A 449 30.68 -13.33 -5.26
C LEU A 449 31.47 -14.04 -6.36
N GLY A 450 32.23 -15.07 -5.97
CA GLY A 450 32.87 -15.99 -6.90
C GLY A 450 31.85 -16.71 -7.79
N THR A 451 32.25 -17.09 -9.01
CA THR A 451 31.35 -17.67 -10.02
C THR A 451 30.60 -18.91 -9.55
N ALA A 452 31.27 -19.80 -8.81
CA ALA A 452 30.65 -21.01 -8.26
C ALA A 452 29.57 -20.67 -7.23
N PHE A 453 29.84 -19.73 -6.33
CA PHE A 453 28.86 -19.28 -5.34
C PHE A 453 27.70 -18.54 -6.00
N ALA A 454 27.97 -17.63 -6.93
CA ALA A 454 26.93 -16.93 -7.68
C ALA A 454 26.01 -17.93 -8.40
N ALA A 455 26.57 -18.95 -9.08
CA ALA A 455 25.77 -19.99 -9.72
C ALA A 455 24.95 -20.82 -8.72
N ALA A 456 25.52 -21.19 -7.58
CA ALA A 456 24.82 -21.94 -6.54
C ALA A 456 23.65 -21.15 -5.94
N TYR A 457 23.86 -19.88 -5.61
CA TYR A 457 22.81 -19.00 -5.10
C TYR A 457 21.73 -18.70 -6.14
N THR A 458 22.11 -18.53 -7.41
CA THR A 458 21.15 -18.41 -8.52
C THR A 458 20.30 -19.67 -8.64
N ALA A 459 20.91 -20.86 -8.62
CA ALA A 459 20.19 -22.12 -8.69
C ALA A 459 19.24 -22.30 -7.48
N ALA A 460 19.68 -21.94 -6.28
CA ALA A 460 18.86 -21.97 -5.08
C ALA A 460 17.67 -20.99 -5.17
N GLY A 461 17.90 -19.78 -5.69
CA GLY A 461 16.84 -18.78 -5.90
C GLY A 461 15.79 -19.24 -6.90
N ILE A 462 16.22 -19.79 -8.03
CA ILE A 462 15.31 -20.38 -9.03
C ILE A 462 14.52 -21.54 -8.40
N ALA A 463 15.21 -22.48 -7.74
CA ALA A 463 14.55 -23.62 -7.10
C ALA A 463 13.51 -23.18 -6.05
N PHE A 464 13.82 -22.14 -5.27
CA PHE A 464 12.88 -21.54 -4.33
C PHE A 464 11.64 -20.99 -5.04
N MET A 465 11.82 -20.23 -6.14
CA MET A 465 10.69 -19.69 -6.89
C MET A 465 9.84 -20.77 -7.55
N LEU A 466 10.46 -21.80 -8.11
CA LEU A 466 9.74 -22.95 -8.66
C LEU A 466 8.93 -23.66 -7.58
N GLY A 467 9.51 -23.85 -6.39
CA GLY A 467 8.82 -24.42 -5.24
C GLY A 467 7.64 -23.56 -4.77
N MET A 468 7.81 -22.23 -4.72
CA MET A 468 6.74 -21.29 -4.37
C MET A 468 5.61 -21.29 -5.40
N ALA A 469 5.94 -21.25 -6.70
CA ALA A 469 4.96 -21.30 -7.78
C ALA A 469 4.18 -22.62 -7.79
N TRP A 470 4.86 -23.74 -7.58
CA TRP A 470 4.23 -25.05 -7.44
C TRP A 470 3.30 -25.10 -6.23
N LEU A 471 3.76 -24.64 -5.06
CA LEU A 471 2.96 -24.63 -3.82
C LEU A 471 1.70 -23.76 -3.95
N LEU A 472 1.83 -22.63 -4.64
CA LEU A 472 0.73 -21.69 -4.86
C LEU A 472 -0.13 -22.03 -6.08
N ASN A 473 0.27 -23.03 -6.88
CA ASN A 473 -0.32 -23.38 -8.17
C ASN A 473 -0.49 -22.15 -9.07
N ARG A 474 0.60 -21.41 -9.28
CA ARG A 474 0.63 -20.18 -10.08
C ARG A 474 1.74 -20.21 -11.12
N ASP A 475 1.45 -19.61 -12.27
CA ASP A 475 2.43 -19.41 -13.33
C ASP A 475 3.26 -18.14 -13.14
N PHE A 476 4.30 -18.03 -13.95
CA PHE A 476 5.23 -16.91 -13.98
C PHE A 476 4.85 -15.89 -15.06
N PRO A 477 5.32 -14.64 -14.95
CA PRO A 477 5.16 -13.66 -16.02
C PRO A 477 5.77 -14.16 -17.34
N PRO A 478 4.98 -14.29 -18.42
CA PRO A 478 5.51 -14.59 -19.74
C PRO A 478 6.24 -13.36 -20.29
N GLY A 479 7.14 -13.56 -21.24
CA GLY A 479 7.78 -12.51 -22.01
C GLY A 479 7.47 -12.64 -23.49
N LEU A 480 8.07 -11.76 -24.30
CA LEU A 480 7.96 -11.80 -25.75
C LEU A 480 8.41 -13.14 -26.34
N LEU A 481 9.41 -13.80 -25.75
CA LEU A 481 9.87 -15.11 -26.21
C LEU A 481 8.75 -16.16 -26.27
N GLN A 482 7.86 -16.16 -25.28
CA GLN A 482 6.74 -17.09 -25.16
C GLN A 482 5.66 -16.83 -26.22
N GLU A 483 5.59 -15.62 -26.79
CA GLU A 483 4.70 -15.32 -27.92
C GLU A 483 5.19 -15.96 -29.23
N TYR A 484 6.51 -16.14 -29.38
CA TYR A 484 7.12 -16.70 -30.59
C TYR A 484 7.46 -18.19 -30.49
N ALA A 485 7.53 -18.74 -29.27
CA ALA A 485 7.89 -20.13 -29.01
C ALA A 485 7.04 -20.72 -27.89
N ASP A 486 6.43 -21.87 -28.16
CA ASP A 486 5.72 -22.66 -27.14
C ASP A 486 6.75 -23.38 -26.26
N LEU A 487 6.94 -22.87 -25.05
CA LEU A 487 7.94 -23.36 -24.10
C LEU A 487 7.26 -24.16 -22.98
N PRO A 488 7.86 -25.27 -22.53
CA PRO A 488 7.29 -26.06 -21.44
C PRO A 488 7.42 -25.31 -20.10
N TRP A 489 6.53 -25.62 -19.16
CA TRP A 489 6.65 -25.12 -17.79
C TRP A 489 8.02 -25.50 -17.22
N PRO A 490 8.76 -24.58 -16.55
CA PRO A 490 8.32 -23.28 -16.00
C PRO A 490 8.62 -22.06 -16.90
N PHE A 491 8.83 -22.28 -18.20
CA PHE A 491 9.17 -21.23 -19.18
C PHE A 491 7.98 -20.79 -20.05
N THR A 492 6.79 -21.32 -19.75
CA THR A 492 5.50 -20.99 -20.35
C THR A 492 5.18 -19.51 -20.33
#